data_AF-A0A1F2S673-F1
#
_entry.id   AF-A0A1F2S673-F1
#
_cell.length_a   1.000
_cell.length_b   1.000
_cell.length_c   1.000
_cell.angle_alpha   90.00
_cell.angle_beta   90.00
_cell.angle_gamma   90.00
#
_symmetry.space_group_name_H-M   'P 1'
#
loop_
_entity.id
_entity.type
_entity.pdbx_description
1 polymer ?
#
loop_
_entity_poly.entity_id
_entity_poly.type
_entity_poly.pdbx_seq_one_letter_code
_entity_poly.pdbx_strand_id
1 'polypeptide(L)'
;MKRFTAPVLAGVIVAVSSPSLSAQWLQGPSPAVSQGSAGTGNLTAPTPRTPDGTPDLSGIWNVSPRREKPGQAPPGRPPLAVFADIGVNMVGGLPSQRWAADLSKKRVANRRYDNPDALCLPQGPLQYHLDPQPRQIHQMPGRTLVVYESNYGLRTIYTDGRRLPKLGEPQPYWHGYSVGRWEGATFVVESNNFRGVQGGHAGDGWLDQMGSPFTDALHLTERFRRVNVGNMEIDVTIDDPKAYTRPFTVRVEHVIDASGFEMIEFICHENQKFLEMTGRAPRR
;
A
#
# COMPACT_ATOMS: atom_id res chain seq x y z
N MET A 1 68.60 -58.27 11.30
CA MET A 1 67.16 -58.61 11.30
C MET A 1 66.40 -57.52 12.04
N LYS A 2 65.53 -56.80 11.29
CA LYS A 2 64.51 -55.81 11.68
C LYS A 2 64.62 -55.13 13.05
N ARG A 3 64.95 -53.83 13.07
CA ARG A 3 64.25 -52.84 13.91
C ARG A 3 64.09 -51.52 13.13
N PHE A 4 62.88 -51.00 13.23
CA PHE A 4 62.28 -49.97 12.39
C PHE A 4 62.88 -48.58 12.63
N THR A 5 63.07 -47.85 11.54
CA THR A 5 63.25 -46.39 11.51
C THR A 5 61.91 -45.71 11.79
N ALA A 6 61.89 -44.78 12.75
CA ALA A 6 60.82 -43.80 12.91
C ALA A 6 61.44 -42.42 12.63
N PRO A 7 60.99 -41.67 11.60
CA PRO A 7 61.32 -40.27 11.50
C PRO A 7 60.34 -39.44 12.33
N VAL A 8 60.93 -38.59 13.17
CA VAL A 8 60.31 -37.44 13.82
C VAL A 8 59.76 -36.51 12.74
N LEU A 9 58.47 -36.17 12.81
CA LEU A 9 57.94 -34.97 12.19
C LEU A 9 57.25 -34.16 13.28
N ALA A 10 57.92 -33.09 13.72
CA ALA A 10 57.35 -32.07 14.58
C ALA A 10 56.29 -31.31 13.77
N GLY A 11 55.02 -31.56 14.07
CA GLY A 11 53.89 -30.86 13.46
C GLY A 11 53.81 -29.43 13.98
N VAL A 12 54.04 -28.45 13.10
CA VAL A 12 53.66 -27.06 13.32
C VAL A 12 52.14 -26.98 13.20
N ILE A 13 51.46 -26.78 14.34
CA ILE A 13 50.04 -26.46 14.38
C ILE A 13 49.91 -25.00 13.91
N VAL A 14 49.62 -24.81 12.62
CA VAL A 14 49.09 -23.54 12.12
C VAL A 14 47.61 -23.53 12.51
N ALA A 15 47.28 -22.78 13.56
CA ALA A 15 45.92 -22.43 13.89
C ALA A 15 45.36 -21.57 12.74
N VAL A 16 44.74 -22.22 11.76
CA VAL A 16 43.91 -21.54 10.76
C VAL A 16 42.70 -21.05 11.52
N SER A 17 42.76 -19.79 11.97
CA SER A 17 41.59 -19.04 12.39
C SER A 17 40.61 -19.03 11.23
N SER A 18 39.59 -19.87 11.28
CA SER A 18 38.40 -19.72 10.47
C SER A 18 37.80 -18.36 10.84
N PRO A 19 37.85 -17.32 9.98
CA PRO A 19 36.87 -16.27 10.14
C PRO A 19 35.54 -16.96 9.85
N SER A 20 34.76 -17.19 10.89
CA SER A 20 33.32 -17.38 10.72
C SER A 20 32.88 -16.28 9.76
N LEU A 21 32.47 -16.67 8.56
CA LEU A 21 31.85 -15.78 7.61
C LEU A 21 30.73 -15.05 8.34
N SER A 22 30.99 -13.80 8.75
CA SER A 22 29.95 -12.81 9.00
C SER A 22 29.32 -12.47 7.65
N ALA A 23 28.60 -13.43 7.08
CA ALA A 23 27.78 -13.29 5.89
C ALA A 23 26.35 -13.64 6.29
N GLN A 24 25.77 -12.81 7.16
CA GLN A 24 24.33 -12.84 7.45
C GLN A 24 23.60 -11.57 6.98
N TRP A 25 24.28 -10.66 6.30
CA TRP A 25 23.64 -9.49 5.69
C TRP A 25 24.33 -9.17 4.38
N LEU A 26 23.55 -8.97 3.32
CA LEU A 26 24.02 -8.31 2.09
C LEU A 26 24.43 -6.88 2.48
N GLN A 27 25.69 -6.68 2.84
CA GLN A 27 26.26 -5.35 3.00
C GLN A 27 26.62 -4.80 1.62
N GLY A 28 25.60 -4.36 0.90
CA GLY A 28 25.72 -3.64 -0.35
C GLY A 28 24.32 -3.25 -0.84
N PRO A 29 24.10 -2.02 -1.33
CA PRO A 29 22.85 -1.68 -1.98
C PRO A 29 22.63 -2.67 -3.12
N SER A 30 21.51 -3.39 -3.11
CA SER A 30 21.18 -4.36 -4.16
C SER A 30 21.16 -3.65 -5.52
N PRO A 31 22.05 -3.97 -6.46
CA PRO A 31 21.91 -3.49 -7.82
C PRO A 31 20.79 -4.30 -8.47
N ALA A 32 19.72 -3.62 -8.89
CA ALA A 32 18.58 -4.14 -9.65
C ALA A 32 17.38 -4.71 -8.88
N VAL A 33 16.74 -3.87 -8.06
CA VAL A 33 15.41 -3.38 -8.49
C VAL A 33 15.69 -2.01 -9.07
N SER A 34 15.18 -1.70 -10.26
CA SER A 34 15.40 -0.38 -10.88
C SER A 34 15.05 0.72 -9.87
N GLN A 35 16.06 1.29 -9.22
CA GLN A 35 15.99 2.62 -8.67
C GLN A 35 15.69 3.49 -9.88
N GLY A 36 14.41 3.75 -10.14
CA GLY A 36 13.95 4.41 -11.35
C GLY A 36 14.49 5.83 -11.35
N SER A 37 15.71 6.04 -11.87
CA SER A 37 16.45 7.32 -11.99
C SER A 37 16.58 8.23 -10.75
N ALA A 38 15.88 7.95 -9.66
CA ALA A 38 15.87 8.73 -8.44
C ALA A 38 16.84 8.09 -7.46
N GLY A 39 18.14 8.26 -7.73
CA GLY A 39 19.11 8.31 -6.64
C GLY A 39 18.75 9.49 -5.71
N THR A 40 19.53 9.72 -4.66
CA THR A 40 19.43 10.81 -3.66
C THR A 40 19.44 12.26 -4.22
N GLY A 41 19.15 12.45 -5.51
CA GLY A 41 19.14 13.71 -6.23
C GLY A 41 17.94 14.63 -5.94
N ASN A 42 17.90 15.73 -6.69
CA ASN A 42 16.93 16.80 -6.54
C ASN A 42 15.47 16.30 -6.66
N LEU A 43 14.76 16.18 -5.52
CA LEU A 43 13.37 15.74 -5.44
C LEU A 43 12.36 16.67 -6.15
N THR A 44 12.78 17.90 -6.50
CA THR A 44 11.94 18.85 -7.25
C THR A 44 12.18 18.79 -8.76
N ALA A 45 13.12 17.96 -9.23
CA ALA A 45 13.40 17.79 -10.65
C ALA A 45 12.18 17.23 -11.42
N PRO A 46 12.11 17.43 -12.74
CA PRO A 46 10.99 16.96 -13.56
C PRO A 46 10.69 15.47 -13.38
N THR A 47 9.43 15.09 -13.56
CA THR A 47 8.96 13.71 -13.44
C THR A 47 9.79 12.76 -14.32
N PRO A 48 10.38 11.70 -13.74
CA PRO A 48 11.14 10.72 -14.49
C PRO A 48 10.24 9.99 -15.48
N ARG A 49 10.83 9.51 -16.58
CA ARG A 49 10.11 8.83 -17.66
C ARG A 49 10.69 7.44 -17.87
N THR A 50 9.81 6.49 -18.16
CA THR A 50 10.16 5.15 -18.64
C THR A 50 10.74 5.23 -20.06
N PRO A 51 11.35 4.14 -20.57
CA PRO A 51 11.87 4.10 -21.94
C PRO A 51 10.80 4.35 -23.03
N ASP A 52 9.53 4.08 -22.76
CA ASP A 52 8.40 4.35 -23.66
C ASP A 52 7.85 5.79 -23.53
N GLY A 53 8.48 6.64 -22.71
CA GLY A 53 8.14 8.06 -22.56
C GLY A 53 7.00 8.35 -21.58
N THR A 54 6.37 7.32 -21.00
CA THR A 54 5.35 7.52 -19.96
C THR A 54 5.98 7.94 -18.62
N PRO A 55 5.26 8.63 -17.72
CA PRO A 55 5.77 8.91 -16.38
C PRO A 55 6.13 7.62 -15.62
N ASP A 56 7.35 7.58 -15.09
CA ASP A 56 7.79 6.50 -14.21
C ASP A 56 7.23 6.76 -12.81
N LEU A 57 6.36 5.91 -12.30
CA LEU A 57 5.79 5.88 -10.96
C LEU A 57 6.58 4.96 -10.02
N SER A 58 7.58 4.24 -10.51
CA SER A 58 8.34 3.28 -9.72
C SER A 58 9.09 3.95 -8.58
N GLY A 59 9.13 3.26 -7.44
CA GLY A 59 9.73 3.76 -6.21
C GLY A 59 8.97 3.32 -4.96
N ILE A 60 9.56 3.60 -3.80
CA ILE A 60 8.93 3.43 -2.50
C ILE A 60 8.28 4.77 -2.14
N TRP A 61 7.03 4.74 -1.70
CA TRP A 61 6.20 5.92 -1.47
C TRP A 61 5.63 5.89 -0.07
N ASN A 62 5.74 7.02 0.63
CA ASN A 62 5.16 7.29 1.93
C ASN A 62 4.00 8.28 1.79
N VAL A 63 3.07 8.26 2.74
CA VAL A 63 2.02 9.26 2.82
C VAL A 63 2.61 10.62 3.17
N SER A 64 2.19 11.66 2.45
CA SER A 64 2.61 13.03 2.75
C SER A 64 2.15 13.45 4.16
N PRO A 65 3.02 14.09 4.96
CA PRO A 65 2.63 14.62 6.26
C PRO A 65 1.77 15.89 6.14
N ARG A 66 1.55 16.41 4.92
CA ARG A 66 0.72 17.59 4.67
C ARG A 66 -0.65 17.42 5.32
N ARG A 67 -1.18 18.53 5.83
CA ARG A 67 -2.53 18.65 6.36
C ARG A 67 -3.23 19.83 5.71
N GLU A 68 -4.53 19.70 5.55
CA GLU A 68 -5.43 20.78 5.16
C GLU A 68 -6.44 21.02 6.29
N LYS A 69 -7.05 22.21 6.31
CA LYS A 69 -8.17 22.48 7.20
C LYS A 69 -9.48 22.10 6.52
N PRO A 70 -10.52 21.74 7.28
CA PRO A 70 -11.83 21.42 6.73
C PRO A 70 -12.39 22.51 5.82
N GLY A 71 -12.79 22.13 4.61
CA GLY A 71 -13.35 23.05 3.61
C GLY A 71 -12.36 24.03 3.00
N GLN A 72 -11.05 23.84 3.20
CA GLN A 72 -9.99 24.72 2.67
C GLN A 72 -9.16 24.06 1.57
N ALA A 73 -9.75 23.10 0.84
CA ALA A 73 -9.12 22.54 -0.34
C ALA A 73 -8.84 23.66 -1.37
N PRO A 74 -7.68 23.67 -2.04
CA PRO A 74 -7.39 24.66 -3.07
C PRO A 74 -8.46 24.66 -4.18
N PRO A 75 -8.76 25.81 -4.81
CA PRO A 75 -9.72 25.85 -5.93
C PRO A 75 -9.37 24.84 -7.03
N GLY A 76 -10.37 24.10 -7.51
CA GLY A 76 -10.19 23.09 -8.56
C GLY A 76 -9.48 21.80 -8.12
N ARG A 77 -9.19 21.63 -6.82
CA ARG A 77 -8.55 20.45 -6.25
C ARG A 77 -9.53 19.73 -5.31
N PRO A 78 -9.66 18.38 -5.37
CA PRO A 78 -10.37 17.62 -4.35
C PRO A 78 -9.74 17.83 -2.96
N PRO A 79 -10.54 17.74 -1.88
CA PRO A 79 -10.02 17.86 -0.52
C PRO A 79 -9.03 16.74 -0.19
N LEU A 80 -7.98 17.09 0.56
CA LEU A 80 -6.97 16.13 0.99
C LEU A 80 -7.56 15.12 1.99
N ALA A 81 -7.49 13.83 1.67
CA ALA A 81 -7.76 12.75 2.61
C ALA A 81 -6.59 12.58 3.59
N VAL A 82 -6.89 12.15 4.81
CA VAL A 82 -5.89 11.84 5.85
C VAL A 82 -6.16 10.47 6.45
N PHE A 83 -5.15 9.87 7.08
CA PHE A 83 -5.19 8.52 7.63
C PHE A 83 -6.47 8.18 8.40
N ALA A 84 -6.87 9.02 9.35
CA ALA A 84 -8.00 8.71 10.22
C ALA A 84 -9.35 8.71 9.47
N ASP A 85 -9.65 9.81 8.79
CA ASP A 85 -10.97 10.13 8.23
C ASP A 85 -10.78 10.79 6.86
N ILE A 86 -11.24 10.11 5.81
CA ILE A 86 -11.10 10.61 4.43
C ILE A 86 -12.06 11.78 4.13
N GLY A 87 -13.10 11.95 4.93
CA GLY A 87 -14.11 13.00 4.79
C GLY A 87 -13.82 14.25 5.63
N VAL A 88 -12.80 14.26 6.49
CA VAL A 88 -12.55 15.36 7.43
C VAL A 88 -12.40 16.73 6.74
N ASN A 89 -11.82 16.73 5.53
CA ASN A 89 -11.60 17.95 4.77
C ASN A 89 -12.74 18.31 3.80
N MET A 90 -13.75 17.45 3.68
CA MET A 90 -14.92 17.68 2.84
C MET A 90 -15.92 18.58 3.55
N VAL A 91 -16.42 19.60 2.83
CA VAL A 91 -17.53 20.43 3.34
C VAL A 91 -18.75 19.54 3.53
N GLY A 92 -19.24 19.45 4.77
CA GLY A 92 -20.37 18.59 5.13
C GLY A 92 -20.03 17.11 5.31
N GLY A 93 -18.75 16.72 5.23
CA GLY A 93 -18.30 15.33 5.36
C GLY A 93 -18.61 14.46 4.15
N LEU A 94 -18.55 13.14 4.34
CA LEU A 94 -18.88 12.17 3.29
C LEU A 94 -20.37 12.20 2.95
N PRO A 95 -20.75 12.06 1.66
CA PRO A 95 -22.15 12.04 1.22
C PRO A 95 -22.83 10.68 1.49
N SER A 96 -22.63 10.13 2.69
CA SER A 96 -23.06 8.80 3.10
C SER A 96 -24.58 8.67 3.13
N GLN A 97 -25.09 7.50 2.73
CA GLN A 97 -26.45 7.11 3.06
C GLN A 97 -26.59 6.91 4.57
N ARG A 98 -27.83 6.95 5.08
CA ARG A 98 -28.11 6.85 6.52
C ARG A 98 -27.50 5.59 7.14
N TRP A 99 -27.73 4.43 6.53
CA TRP A 99 -27.21 3.17 7.03
C TRP A 99 -25.67 3.14 7.10
N ALA A 100 -25.00 3.75 6.11
CA ALA A 100 -23.54 3.80 6.03
C ALA A 100 -22.96 4.70 7.12
N ALA A 101 -23.58 5.87 7.35
CA ALA A 101 -23.23 6.76 8.45
C ALA A 101 -23.46 6.10 9.82
N ASP A 102 -24.57 5.37 9.99
CA ASP A 102 -24.86 4.65 11.23
C ASP A 102 -23.90 3.49 11.47
N LEU A 103 -23.46 2.78 10.42
CA LEU A 103 -22.45 1.74 10.52
C LEU A 103 -21.08 2.31 10.95
N SER A 104 -20.64 3.42 10.35
CA SER A 104 -19.40 4.09 10.77
C SER A 104 -19.46 4.51 12.26
N LYS A 105 -20.57 5.10 12.71
CA LYS A 105 -20.78 5.42 14.14
C LYS A 105 -20.70 4.18 15.04
N LYS A 106 -21.33 3.07 14.63
CA LYS A 106 -21.25 1.79 15.36
C LYS A 106 -19.82 1.26 15.44
N ARG A 107 -19.06 1.32 14.33
CA ARG A 107 -17.65 0.93 14.27
C ARG A 107 -16.79 1.77 15.22
N VAL A 108 -16.99 3.09 15.23
CA VAL A 108 -16.31 4.02 16.17
C VAL A 108 -16.67 3.72 17.62
N ALA A 109 -17.96 3.50 17.92
CA ALA A 109 -18.42 3.13 19.25
C ALA A 109 -17.83 1.78 19.72
N ASN A 110 -17.62 0.83 18.81
CA ASN A 110 -16.88 -0.41 19.05
C ASN A 110 -15.35 -0.22 19.02
N ARG A 111 -14.85 1.00 19.24
CA ARG A 111 -13.42 1.33 19.26
C ARG A 111 -12.66 0.90 17.99
N ARG A 112 -13.38 0.70 16.89
CA ARG A 112 -12.89 0.17 15.61
C ARG A 112 -12.18 -1.17 15.75
N TYR A 113 -12.60 -2.01 16.70
CA TYR A 113 -11.95 -3.30 16.91
C TYR A 113 -12.08 -4.26 15.72
N ASP A 114 -13.03 -3.99 14.82
CA ASP A 114 -13.27 -4.76 13.62
C ASP A 114 -12.55 -4.21 12.38
N ASN A 115 -11.71 -3.18 12.54
CA ASN A 115 -10.94 -2.65 11.42
C ASN A 115 -9.99 -3.73 10.86
N PRO A 116 -9.89 -3.90 9.52
CA PRO A 116 -9.05 -4.93 8.93
C PRO A 116 -7.59 -4.88 9.40
N ASP A 117 -7.04 -3.68 9.61
CA ASP A 117 -5.67 -3.50 10.11
C ASP A 117 -5.47 -4.14 11.50
N ALA A 118 -6.43 -3.92 12.40
CA ALA A 118 -6.40 -4.48 13.74
C ALA A 118 -6.57 -6.01 13.75
N LEU A 119 -7.16 -6.57 12.69
CA LEU A 119 -7.38 -8.00 12.53
C LEU A 119 -6.28 -8.69 11.70
N CYS A 120 -5.21 -7.98 11.35
CA CYS A 120 -4.17 -8.47 10.44
C CYS A 120 -4.71 -8.95 9.09
N LEU A 121 -5.72 -8.25 8.57
CA LEU A 121 -6.33 -8.52 7.27
C LEU A 121 -5.89 -7.48 6.26
N PRO A 122 -5.97 -7.79 4.95
CA PRO A 122 -5.78 -6.77 3.94
C PRO A 122 -6.70 -5.57 4.17
N GLN A 123 -6.12 -4.38 4.16
CA GLN A 123 -6.87 -3.15 4.38
C GLN A 123 -7.69 -2.77 3.14
N GLY A 124 -8.64 -1.83 3.30
CA GLY A 124 -9.39 -1.32 2.17
C GLY A 124 -8.58 -0.44 1.22
N PRO A 125 -9.13 -0.11 0.03
CA PRO A 125 -8.39 0.58 -1.03
C PRO A 125 -7.87 1.97 -0.62
N LEU A 126 -8.66 2.76 0.13
CA LEU A 126 -8.22 4.07 0.62
C LEU A 126 -7.33 3.96 1.86
N GLN A 127 -7.55 2.97 2.73
CA GLN A 127 -6.66 2.71 3.86
C GLN A 127 -5.23 2.46 3.37
N TYR A 128 -5.05 1.63 2.35
CA TYR A 128 -3.73 1.38 1.74
C TYR A 128 -3.07 2.59 1.08
N HIS A 129 -3.83 3.60 0.67
CA HIS A 129 -3.26 4.85 0.19
C HIS A 129 -2.82 5.77 1.32
N LEU A 130 -3.34 5.57 2.54
CA LEU A 130 -3.16 6.49 3.66
C LEU A 130 -2.43 5.86 4.84
N ASP A 131 -2.10 4.57 4.74
CA ASP A 131 -1.36 3.80 5.71
C ASP A 131 0.05 4.40 5.94
N PRO A 132 0.53 4.46 7.19
CA PRO A 132 1.83 5.06 7.48
C PRO A 132 3.00 4.18 7.03
N GLN A 133 2.79 2.87 6.85
CA GLN A 133 3.79 2.01 6.25
C GLN A 133 3.91 2.29 4.74
N PRO A 134 5.14 2.25 4.20
CA PRO A 134 5.36 2.56 2.80
C PRO A 134 4.73 1.51 1.86
N ARG A 135 4.64 1.90 0.60
CA ARG A 135 4.35 0.99 -0.51
C ARG A 135 5.36 1.15 -1.62
N GLN A 136 5.62 0.06 -2.34
CA GLN A 136 6.51 0.07 -3.50
C GLN A 136 5.73 -0.16 -4.78
N ILE A 137 5.97 0.69 -5.76
CA ILE A 137 5.40 0.57 -7.10
C ILE A 137 6.48 0.01 -8.03
N HIS A 138 6.12 -1.04 -8.78
CA HIS A 138 6.93 -1.58 -9.87
C HIS A 138 6.13 -1.49 -11.16
N GLN A 139 6.59 -0.66 -12.10
CA GLN A 139 6.03 -0.63 -13.44
C GLN A 139 6.76 -1.61 -14.35
N MET A 140 6.00 -2.43 -15.06
CA MET A 140 6.50 -3.40 -16.01
C MET A 140 5.63 -3.39 -17.28
N PRO A 141 6.10 -3.93 -18.40
CA PRO A 141 5.25 -4.15 -19.56
C PRO A 141 4.01 -4.99 -19.20
N GLY A 142 2.82 -4.48 -19.53
CA GLY A 142 1.53 -5.14 -19.35
C GLY A 142 0.96 -5.18 -17.93
N ARG A 143 1.72 -4.76 -16.91
CA ARG A 143 1.20 -4.63 -15.53
C ARG A 143 2.01 -3.68 -14.66
N THR A 144 1.34 -3.05 -13.70
CA THR A 144 1.97 -2.35 -12.57
C THR A 144 1.65 -3.10 -11.29
N LEU A 145 2.67 -3.39 -10.48
CA LEU A 145 2.51 -3.99 -9.16
C LEU A 145 2.65 -2.92 -8.10
N VAL A 146 1.79 -3.00 -7.08
CA VAL A 146 1.90 -2.23 -5.84
C VAL A 146 2.05 -3.23 -4.70
N VAL A 147 3.21 -3.19 -4.06
CA VAL A 147 3.53 -3.99 -2.88
C VAL A 147 3.35 -3.10 -1.66
N TYR A 148 2.55 -3.55 -0.70
CA TYR A 148 2.32 -2.84 0.55
C TYR A 148 3.15 -3.50 1.65
N GLU A 149 3.88 -2.70 2.43
CA GLU A 149 4.60 -3.21 3.59
C GLU A 149 3.59 -3.69 4.66
N SER A 150 2.61 -2.86 5.01
CA SER A 150 1.55 -3.24 5.95
C SER A 150 0.67 -4.39 5.42
N ASN A 151 0.49 -5.40 6.26
CA ASN A 151 -0.35 -6.58 6.02
C ASN A 151 -0.06 -7.34 4.70
N TYR A 152 1.17 -7.26 4.18
CA TYR A 152 1.67 -7.91 2.93
C TYR A 152 0.64 -7.99 1.80
N GLY A 153 0.21 -6.83 1.31
CA GLY A 153 -0.65 -6.75 0.15
C GLY A 153 0.14 -6.76 -1.15
N LEU A 154 -0.33 -7.50 -2.16
CA LEU A 154 0.08 -7.33 -3.54
C LEU A 154 -1.15 -6.95 -4.37
N ARG A 155 -1.15 -5.71 -4.88
CA ARG A 155 -2.13 -5.27 -5.87
C ARG A 155 -1.51 -5.32 -7.25
N THR A 156 -2.20 -5.99 -8.18
CA THR A 156 -1.85 -5.99 -9.60
C THR A 156 -2.80 -5.09 -10.37
N ILE A 157 -2.25 -4.14 -11.11
CA ILE A 157 -2.97 -3.27 -12.04
C ILE A 157 -2.58 -3.71 -13.45
N TYR A 158 -3.53 -4.28 -14.19
CA TYR A 158 -3.27 -4.74 -15.56
C TYR A 158 -3.22 -3.56 -16.53
N THR A 159 -2.17 -3.46 -17.33
CA THR A 159 -1.95 -2.39 -18.30
C THR A 159 -1.79 -2.92 -19.73
N ASP A 160 -2.19 -4.17 -19.97
CA ASP A 160 -2.11 -4.87 -21.26
C ASP A 160 -3.29 -4.57 -22.21
N GLY A 161 -4.08 -3.54 -21.91
CA GLY A 161 -5.21 -3.11 -22.73
C GLY A 161 -6.51 -3.89 -22.50
N ARG A 162 -6.55 -4.85 -21.55
CA ARG A 162 -7.80 -5.51 -21.16
C ARG A 162 -8.80 -4.52 -20.55
N ARG A 163 -10.09 -4.83 -20.68
CA ARG A 163 -11.17 -4.05 -20.06
C ARG A 163 -11.37 -4.47 -18.61
N LEU A 164 -11.87 -3.54 -17.79
CA LEU A 164 -12.35 -3.88 -16.45
C LEU A 164 -13.49 -4.90 -16.58
N PRO A 165 -13.48 -5.99 -15.82
CA PRO A 165 -14.50 -7.02 -15.94
C PRO A 165 -15.80 -6.54 -15.28
N LYS A 166 -16.90 -7.27 -15.49
CA LYS A 166 -18.21 -6.89 -14.94
C LYS A 166 -18.20 -6.99 -13.41
N LEU A 167 -19.04 -6.18 -12.78
CA LEU A 167 -19.18 -6.24 -11.33
C LEU A 167 -19.70 -7.62 -10.89
N GLY A 168 -19.02 -8.26 -9.93
CA GLY A 168 -19.29 -9.62 -9.46
C GLY A 168 -18.57 -10.72 -10.26
N GLU A 169 -17.88 -10.37 -11.35
CA GLU A 169 -17.10 -11.30 -12.17
C GLU A 169 -15.68 -10.75 -12.39
N PRO A 170 -14.61 -11.36 -11.86
CA PRO A 170 -14.58 -12.53 -10.99
C PRO A 170 -15.15 -12.23 -9.58
N GLN A 171 -15.20 -13.27 -8.73
CA GLN A 171 -15.61 -13.07 -7.34
C GLN A 171 -14.80 -11.96 -6.64
N PRO A 172 -15.42 -11.22 -5.69
CA PRO A 172 -14.72 -10.13 -5.03
C PRO A 172 -13.45 -10.53 -4.27
N TYR A 173 -12.45 -9.65 -4.30
CA TYR A 173 -11.17 -9.80 -3.59
C TYR A 173 -10.91 -8.60 -2.68
N TRP A 174 -9.95 -8.73 -1.75
CA TRP A 174 -9.54 -7.63 -0.87
C TRP A 174 -9.03 -6.40 -1.63
N HIS A 175 -8.17 -6.61 -2.64
CA HIS A 175 -7.60 -5.53 -3.46
C HIS A 175 -8.38 -5.24 -4.75
N GLY A 176 -9.54 -5.89 -4.94
CA GLY A 176 -10.33 -5.78 -6.16
C GLY A 176 -9.64 -6.29 -7.41
N TYR A 177 -10.21 -5.95 -8.57
CA TYR A 177 -9.60 -6.13 -9.89
C TYR A 177 -9.31 -4.75 -10.47
N SER A 178 -8.08 -4.51 -10.94
CA SER A 178 -7.65 -3.20 -11.42
C SER A 178 -7.14 -3.26 -12.86
N VAL A 179 -7.58 -2.30 -13.68
CA VAL A 179 -7.01 -2.03 -15.01
C VAL A 179 -6.52 -0.60 -15.07
N GLY A 180 -5.39 -0.38 -15.75
CA GLY A 180 -4.73 0.91 -15.85
C GLY A 180 -4.48 1.31 -17.29
N ARG A 181 -4.58 2.61 -17.56
CA ARG A 181 -4.22 3.23 -18.85
C ARG A 181 -3.59 4.59 -18.64
N TRP A 182 -2.86 5.07 -19.64
CA TRP A 182 -2.33 6.43 -19.64
C TRP A 182 -3.27 7.38 -20.38
N GLU A 183 -3.61 8.49 -19.73
CA GLU A 183 -4.26 9.66 -20.31
C GLU A 183 -3.28 10.84 -20.25
N GLY A 184 -2.47 10.99 -21.30
CA GLY A 184 -1.34 11.93 -21.29
C GLY A 184 -0.31 11.55 -20.21
N ALA A 185 -0.11 12.43 -19.22
CA ALA A 185 0.80 12.20 -18.10
C ALA A 185 0.11 11.63 -16.84
N THR A 186 -1.16 11.25 -16.94
CA THR A 186 -1.93 10.69 -15.82
C THR A 186 -2.14 9.20 -16.02
N PHE A 187 -1.75 8.40 -15.03
CA PHE A 187 -2.09 6.98 -14.99
C PHE A 187 -3.46 6.84 -14.35
N VAL A 188 -4.44 6.42 -15.14
CA VAL A 188 -5.82 6.26 -14.74
C VAL A 188 -6.07 4.79 -14.47
N VAL A 189 -6.48 4.49 -13.26
CA VAL A 189 -6.76 3.14 -12.80
C VAL A 189 -8.23 3.04 -12.44
N GLU A 190 -8.92 2.09 -13.05
CA GLU A 190 -10.28 1.73 -12.67
C GLU A 190 -10.25 0.39 -11.96
N SER A 191 -11.02 0.29 -10.88
CA SER A 191 -11.09 -0.94 -10.09
C SER A 191 -12.49 -1.23 -9.60
N ASN A 192 -12.84 -2.50 -9.55
CA ASN A 192 -14.09 -2.99 -8.98
C ASN A 192 -13.87 -4.33 -8.27
N ASN A 193 -14.95 -5.06 -7.98
CA ASN A 193 -14.92 -6.39 -7.36
C ASN A 193 -14.15 -6.42 -6.04
N PHE A 194 -14.31 -5.37 -5.23
CA PHE A 194 -13.78 -5.31 -3.87
C PHE A 194 -14.68 -6.09 -2.91
N ARG A 195 -14.07 -6.68 -1.89
CA ARG A 195 -14.78 -7.30 -0.77
C ARG A 195 -15.44 -6.23 0.11
N GLY A 196 -16.67 -5.84 -0.25
CA GLY A 196 -17.49 -4.89 0.50
C GLY A 196 -18.11 -5.48 1.76
N VAL A 197 -18.88 -4.67 2.51
CA VAL A 197 -19.53 -5.05 3.77
C VAL A 197 -20.38 -6.33 3.72
N GLN A 198 -20.76 -6.79 2.53
CA GLN A 198 -21.47 -8.06 2.30
C GLN A 198 -20.58 -9.31 2.37
N GLY A 199 -19.26 -9.17 2.44
CA GLY A 199 -18.31 -10.29 2.45
C GLY A 199 -18.33 -11.15 3.72
N GLY A 200 -19.09 -10.74 4.75
CA GLY A 200 -19.35 -11.52 5.95
C GLY A 200 -18.24 -11.51 7.00
N HIS A 201 -17.07 -10.91 6.73
CA HIS A 201 -16.02 -10.70 7.72
C HIS A 201 -16.14 -9.29 8.33
N ALA A 202 -15.84 -9.14 9.62
CA ALA A 202 -15.99 -7.86 10.33
C ALA A 202 -15.08 -6.73 9.74
N GLY A 203 -13.93 -7.13 9.22
CA GLY A 203 -12.96 -6.30 8.50
C GLY A 203 -13.33 -5.93 7.06
N ASP A 204 -14.49 -6.37 6.55
CA ASP A 204 -14.88 -6.10 5.17
C ASP A 204 -15.45 -4.69 4.98
N GLY A 205 -15.21 -4.10 3.80
CA GLY A 205 -15.84 -2.84 3.40
C GLY A 205 -15.44 -1.65 4.28
N TRP A 206 -14.15 -1.39 4.48
CA TRP A 206 -13.63 -0.22 5.19
C TRP A 206 -12.88 0.70 4.22
N LEU A 207 -13.25 1.97 4.10
CA LEU A 207 -12.48 2.95 3.31
C LEU A 207 -11.41 3.65 4.16
N ASP A 208 -11.65 3.83 5.46
CA ASP A 208 -10.79 4.61 6.34
C ASP A 208 -10.77 4.05 7.77
N GLN A 209 -9.97 4.66 8.64
CA GLN A 209 -9.81 4.20 10.02
C GLN A 209 -10.99 4.54 10.93
N MET A 210 -11.89 5.43 10.49
CA MET A 210 -13.17 5.76 11.13
C MET A 210 -14.33 4.85 10.68
N GLY A 211 -14.06 3.89 9.81
CA GLY A 211 -15.01 2.86 9.43
C GLY A 211 -16.07 3.29 8.45
N SER A 212 -15.80 4.33 7.65
CA SER A 212 -16.59 4.66 6.46
C SER A 212 -16.73 3.42 5.57
N PRO A 213 -17.95 2.92 5.30
CA PRO A 213 -18.11 1.64 4.64
C PRO A 213 -18.16 1.74 3.11
N PHE A 214 -17.74 0.67 2.43
CA PHE A 214 -18.04 0.44 1.02
C PHE A 214 -18.69 -0.93 0.82
N THR A 215 -19.45 -1.07 -0.24
CA THR A 215 -20.19 -2.27 -0.63
C THR A 215 -19.55 -2.98 -1.81
N ASP A 216 -20.07 -4.16 -2.13
CA ASP A 216 -19.78 -4.89 -3.38
C ASP A 216 -20.09 -4.10 -4.66
N ALA A 217 -20.73 -2.93 -4.58
CA ALA A 217 -21.00 -2.03 -5.71
C ALA A 217 -19.92 -0.97 -5.94
N LEU A 218 -18.83 -0.98 -5.16
CA LEU A 218 -17.75 -0.02 -5.30
C LEU A 218 -17.07 -0.11 -6.68
N HIS A 219 -17.11 1.00 -7.41
CA HIS A 219 -16.22 1.32 -8.52
C HIS A 219 -15.28 2.44 -8.08
N LEU A 220 -13.98 2.17 -8.12
CA LEU A 220 -12.93 3.11 -7.75
C LEU A 220 -12.24 3.62 -9.01
N THR A 221 -12.12 4.94 -9.16
CA THR A 221 -11.27 5.54 -10.19
C THR A 221 -10.15 6.34 -9.54
N GLU A 222 -8.91 5.94 -9.78
CA GLU A 222 -7.72 6.62 -9.28
C GLU A 222 -6.98 7.28 -10.43
N ARG A 223 -6.61 8.55 -10.27
CA ARG A 223 -5.83 9.31 -11.24
C ARG A 223 -4.49 9.67 -10.62
N PHE A 224 -3.47 8.87 -10.91
CA PHE A 224 -2.12 9.06 -10.41
C PHE A 224 -1.38 10.08 -11.28
N ARG A 225 -0.78 11.08 -10.64
CA ARG A 225 0.04 12.10 -11.26
C ARG A 225 1.32 12.30 -10.46
N ARG A 226 2.44 11.80 -10.96
CA ARG A 226 3.76 12.12 -10.41
C ARG A 226 4.14 13.54 -10.84
N VAL A 227 4.14 14.47 -9.89
CA VAL A 227 4.30 15.91 -10.11
C VAL A 227 5.75 16.27 -10.43
N ASN A 228 6.68 15.60 -9.75
CA ASN A 228 8.12 15.72 -9.90
C ASN A 228 8.76 14.42 -9.38
N VAL A 229 10.09 14.37 -9.29
CA VAL A 229 10.79 13.19 -8.74
C VAL A 229 10.23 12.78 -7.37
N GLY A 230 9.97 13.74 -6.48
CA GLY A 230 9.66 13.48 -5.08
C GLY A 230 8.19 13.35 -4.71
N ASN A 231 7.25 13.80 -5.54
CA ASN A 231 5.85 13.97 -5.14
C ASN A 231 4.89 13.32 -6.14
N MET A 232 3.90 12.62 -5.61
CA MET A 232 2.80 12.04 -6.38
C MET A 232 1.46 12.44 -5.78
N GLU A 233 0.53 12.84 -6.65
CA GLU A 233 -0.86 13.10 -6.29
C GLU A 233 -1.74 12.01 -6.87
N ILE A 234 -2.77 11.63 -6.13
CA ILE A 234 -3.72 10.60 -6.53
C ILE A 234 -5.11 11.12 -6.21
N ASP A 235 -5.87 11.43 -7.25
CA ASP A 235 -7.29 11.74 -7.08
C ASP A 235 -8.07 10.44 -7.12
N VAL A 236 -8.72 10.12 -6.00
CA VAL A 236 -9.47 8.89 -5.82
C VAL A 236 -10.95 9.22 -5.80
N THR A 237 -11.66 8.75 -6.80
CA THR A 237 -13.12 8.87 -6.91
C THR A 237 -13.75 7.57 -6.44
N ILE A 238 -14.63 7.70 -5.47
CA ILE A 238 -15.42 6.62 -4.87
C ILE A 238 -16.81 6.71 -5.49
N ASP A 239 -17.19 5.70 -6.27
CA ASP A 239 -18.55 5.52 -6.77
C ASP A 239 -19.13 4.23 -6.17
N ASP A 240 -19.99 4.38 -5.18
CA ASP A 240 -20.73 3.29 -4.58
C ASP A 240 -22.16 3.77 -4.27
N PRO A 241 -23.11 3.53 -5.18
CA PRO A 241 -24.48 4.02 -5.05
C PRO A 241 -25.27 3.30 -3.96
N LYS A 242 -24.73 2.23 -3.35
CA LYS A 242 -25.38 1.56 -2.21
C LYS A 242 -24.94 2.17 -0.88
N ALA A 243 -23.72 2.71 -0.77
CA ALA A 243 -23.22 3.35 0.46
C ALA A 243 -23.33 4.87 0.47
N TYR A 244 -23.26 5.52 -0.70
CA TYR A 244 -23.22 6.97 -0.83
C TYR A 244 -24.36 7.49 -1.70
N THR A 245 -24.73 8.75 -1.50
CA THR A 245 -25.82 9.43 -2.23
C THR A 245 -25.39 9.98 -3.59
N ARG A 246 -24.07 10.12 -3.79
CA ARG A 246 -23.42 10.51 -5.05
C ARG A 246 -21.93 10.11 -5.00
N PRO A 247 -21.27 9.95 -6.15
CA PRO A 247 -19.83 9.84 -6.19
C PRO A 247 -19.15 11.05 -5.53
N PHE A 248 -17.98 10.81 -4.95
CA PHE A 248 -17.12 11.86 -4.41
C PHE A 248 -15.66 11.55 -4.66
N THR A 249 -14.85 12.61 -4.69
CA THR A 249 -13.42 12.51 -4.94
C THR A 249 -12.66 13.11 -3.77
N VAL A 250 -11.60 12.42 -3.35
CA VAL A 250 -10.60 12.92 -2.39
C VAL A 250 -9.23 12.84 -3.03
N ARG A 251 -8.30 13.69 -2.58
CA ARG A 251 -6.90 13.60 -3.00
C ARG A 251 -6.07 12.90 -1.93
N VAL A 252 -5.15 12.05 -2.37
CA VAL A 252 -4.02 11.55 -1.59
C VAL A 252 -2.74 12.16 -2.15
N GLU A 253 -1.81 12.52 -1.27
CA GLU A 253 -0.48 12.99 -1.67
C GLU A 253 0.58 12.07 -1.06
N HIS A 254 1.51 11.60 -1.89
CA HIS A 254 2.62 10.73 -1.53
C HIS A 254 3.96 11.41 -1.80
N VAL A 255 4.93 11.09 -0.95
CA VAL A 255 6.33 11.50 -1.09
C VAL A 255 7.21 10.27 -1.28
N ILE A 256 8.17 10.34 -2.18
CA ILE A 256 9.06 9.20 -2.44
C ILE A 256 10.02 9.03 -1.26
N ASP A 257 10.31 7.78 -0.89
CA ASP A 257 11.47 7.46 -0.08
C ASP A 257 12.71 7.36 -0.97
N ALA A 258 13.59 8.35 -0.85
CA ALA A 258 14.87 8.39 -1.57
C ALA A 258 16.07 8.10 -0.66
N SER A 259 15.85 7.61 0.56
CA SER A 259 16.91 7.35 1.53
C SER A 259 17.74 6.09 1.21
N GLY A 260 17.30 5.30 0.24
CA GLY A 260 17.84 3.95 0.00
C GLY A 260 17.23 2.89 0.91
N PHE A 261 16.14 3.21 1.60
CA PHE A 261 15.32 2.26 2.34
C PHE A 261 14.90 1.08 1.45
N GLU A 262 14.95 -0.13 2.01
CA GLU A 262 14.37 -1.32 1.43
C GLU A 262 13.17 -1.70 2.30
N MET A 263 12.00 -1.92 1.70
CA MET A 263 10.84 -2.39 2.45
C MET A 263 11.16 -3.73 3.09
N ILE A 264 10.86 -3.85 4.38
CA ILE A 264 11.06 -5.07 5.15
C ILE A 264 9.74 -5.78 5.34
N GLU A 265 9.81 -6.97 5.90
CA GLU A 265 8.66 -7.77 6.21
C GLU A 265 7.93 -7.19 7.47
N PHE A 266 6.67 -6.76 7.34
CA PHE A 266 5.81 -6.35 8.46
C PHE A 266 4.86 -7.48 8.92
N ILE A 267 5.26 -8.26 9.94
CA ILE A 267 4.41 -9.33 10.46
C ILE A 267 3.41 -8.79 11.48
N CYS A 268 2.20 -8.47 11.04
CA CYS A 268 1.14 -8.01 11.94
C CYS A 268 0.92 -8.98 13.10
N HIS A 269 1.04 -10.30 12.90
CA HIS A 269 0.85 -11.30 13.95
C HIS A 269 1.92 -11.34 15.05
N GLU A 270 3.06 -10.71 14.86
CA GLU A 270 4.16 -10.74 15.81
C GLU A 270 3.83 -9.87 17.04
N ASN A 271 3.81 -10.47 18.23
CA ASN A 271 3.45 -9.81 19.49
C ASN A 271 2.01 -9.21 19.52
N GLN A 272 1.06 -9.84 18.81
CA GLN A 272 -0.36 -9.46 18.79
C GLN A 272 -1.02 -9.49 20.17
N LYS A 273 -1.07 -8.35 20.85
CA LYS A 273 -1.88 -8.15 22.08
C LYS A 273 -3.31 -7.70 21.78
N PHE A 274 -3.61 -7.36 20.53
CA PHE A 274 -4.90 -6.80 20.15
C PHE A 274 -6.05 -7.79 20.34
N LEU A 275 -5.87 -9.05 19.95
CA LEU A 275 -6.88 -10.09 20.15
C LEU A 275 -7.12 -10.38 21.64
N GLU A 276 -6.11 -10.22 22.50
CA GLU A 276 -6.27 -10.32 23.96
C GLU A 276 -7.15 -9.18 24.49
N MET A 277 -6.90 -7.93 24.07
CA MET A 277 -7.70 -6.76 24.47
C MET A 277 -9.17 -6.86 24.05
N THR A 278 -9.46 -7.56 22.96
CA THR A 278 -10.83 -7.73 22.44
C THR A 278 -11.52 -8.98 22.97
N GLY A 279 -10.84 -9.81 23.78
CA GLY A 279 -11.36 -11.10 24.25
C GLY A 279 -11.54 -12.13 23.12
N ARG A 280 -10.89 -11.92 21.97
CA ARG A 280 -10.96 -12.77 20.77
C ARG A 280 -9.71 -13.61 20.56
N ALA A 281 -8.76 -13.58 21.50
CA ALA A 281 -7.59 -14.44 21.45
C ALA A 281 -8.00 -15.93 21.40
N PRO A 282 -7.37 -16.75 20.54
CA PRO A 282 -7.59 -18.19 20.57
C PRO A 282 -7.25 -18.70 21.98
N ARG A 283 -8.16 -19.48 22.58
CA ARG A 283 -7.86 -20.16 23.85
C ARG A 283 -6.74 -21.15 23.58
N ARG A 284 -5.62 -20.98 24.28
CA ARG A 284 -4.53 -21.95 24.30
C ARG A 284 -4.95 -23.23 25.00
#